data_AF-A0A7S0I4E4-F1
#
_entry.id   AF-A0A7S0I4E4-F1
#
_cell.length_a   1.000
_cell.length_b   1.000
_cell.length_c   1.000
_cell.angle_alpha   90.00
_cell.angle_beta   90.00
_cell.angle_gamma   90.00
#
_symmetry.space_group_name_H-M   'P 1'
#
loop_
_entity.id
_entity.type
_entity.pdbx_description
1 polymer ?
#
loop_
_entity_poly.entity_id
_entity_poly.type
_entity_poly.pdbx_seq_one_letter_code
_entity_poly.pdbx_strand_id
1 'polypeptide(L)'
;MVWKSGLVKSPAYRQRHFGSMDTQNGAAQKAAASRAYGAAHAHPIEAIQQDWLRTQLETKHFLMSSVYGSHLPMAMRMEMETLAKVQRLPGLPSSRVGLECLMGRDETIDFEDFLGLPQDSEQEPVDQRFLLEQRHNLLPNVGRCAPNANLGVSRGVSQPRNQAMVKDL
;
A
#
# COMPACT_ATOMS: atom_id res chain seq x y z
N MET A 1 -35.08 74.54 13.44
CA MET A 1 -33.67 74.91 13.66
C MET A 1 -33.31 74.62 15.11
N VAL A 2 -32.09 74.13 15.32
CA VAL A 2 -31.36 73.91 16.59
C VAL A 2 -31.68 72.62 17.35
N TRP A 3 -30.78 71.63 17.23
CA TRP A 3 -30.55 70.60 18.24
C TRP A 3 -29.28 70.99 19.02
N LYS A 4 -29.39 71.08 20.35
CA LYS A 4 -28.25 71.31 21.26
C LYS A 4 -27.50 70.00 21.50
N SER A 5 -26.19 70.04 21.35
CA SER A 5 -25.25 68.96 21.64
C SER A 5 -25.09 68.73 23.15
N GLY A 6 -25.31 67.49 23.59
CA GLY A 6 -24.99 67.02 24.93
C GLY A 6 -23.66 66.25 24.90
N LEU A 7 -22.67 66.75 25.63
CA LEU A 7 -21.35 66.17 25.82
C LEU A 7 -21.43 64.93 26.72
N VAL A 8 -21.02 63.75 26.24
CA VAL A 8 -20.91 62.52 27.05
C VAL A 8 -19.44 62.13 27.17
N LYS A 9 -18.95 62.00 28.41
CA LYS A 9 -17.58 61.58 28.76
C LYS A 9 -17.40 60.08 28.47
N SER A 10 -16.36 59.73 27.71
CA SER A 10 -15.98 58.35 27.38
C SER A 10 -15.42 57.59 28.59
N PRO A 11 -15.78 56.32 28.84
CA PRO A 11 -15.12 55.51 29.85
C PRO A 11 -13.86 54.84 29.27
N ALA A 12 -12.78 54.86 30.04
CA ALA A 12 -11.52 54.21 29.72
C ALA A 12 -11.68 52.69 29.68
N TYR A 13 -11.29 52.07 28.54
CA TYR A 13 -11.37 50.63 28.32
C TYR A 13 -10.24 49.92 29.07
N ARG A 14 -10.59 49.13 30.09
CA ARG A 14 -9.68 48.27 30.85
C ARG A 14 -9.21 47.11 29.97
N GLN A 15 -7.92 47.09 29.61
CA GLN A 15 -7.28 45.97 28.92
C GLN A 15 -7.40 44.70 29.76
N ARG A 16 -8.08 43.68 29.21
CA ARG A 16 -8.09 42.33 29.77
C ARG A 16 -6.84 41.59 29.26
N HIS A 17 -5.98 41.17 30.19
CA HIS A 17 -4.91 40.23 29.88
C HIS A 17 -5.55 38.89 29.51
N PHE A 18 -5.42 38.49 28.25
CA PHE A 18 -5.83 37.17 27.78
C PHE A 18 -4.88 36.13 28.39
N GLY A 19 -5.42 35.22 29.19
CA GLY A 19 -4.68 34.11 29.77
C GLY A 19 -4.09 33.20 28.69
N SER A 20 -2.88 32.70 28.96
CA SER A 20 -2.21 31.65 28.20
C SER A 20 -3.14 30.45 28.04
N MET A 21 -3.49 30.10 26.80
CA MET A 21 -4.26 28.89 26.49
C MET A 21 -3.42 27.66 26.84
N ASP A 22 -3.96 26.78 27.67
CA ASP A 22 -3.34 25.52 28.07
C ASP A 22 -3.06 24.63 26.85
N THR A 23 -1.80 24.61 26.41
CA THR A 23 -1.31 23.80 25.27
C THR A 23 -1.23 22.30 25.57
N GLN A 24 -1.52 21.89 26.81
CA GLN A 24 -1.38 20.50 27.26
C GLN A 24 -2.49 19.58 26.73
N ASN A 25 -3.72 20.09 26.58
CA ASN A 25 -4.84 19.30 26.06
C ASN A 25 -4.77 19.08 24.54
N GLY A 26 -4.14 20.02 23.82
CA GLY A 26 -3.98 19.93 22.36
C GLY A 26 -3.01 18.83 21.92
N ALA A 27 -1.98 18.53 22.72
CA ALA A 27 -1.04 17.45 22.41
C ALA A 27 -1.69 16.06 22.53
N ALA A 28 -2.49 15.84 23.58
CA ALA A 28 -3.25 14.61 23.77
C ALA A 28 -4.32 14.39 22.68
N GLN A 29 -5.04 15.46 22.32
CA GLN A 29 -6.03 15.42 21.23
C GLN A 29 -5.37 15.17 19.86
N LYS A 30 -4.20 15.77 19.59
CA LYS A 30 -3.41 15.50 18.37
C LYS A 30 -2.89 14.06 18.33
N ALA A 31 -2.47 13.49 19.46
CA ALA A 31 -2.05 12.09 19.56
C ALA A 31 -3.22 11.09 19.40
N ALA A 32 -4.41 11.43 19.88
CA ALA A 32 -5.61 10.63 19.67
C ALA A 32 -6.10 10.68 18.21
N ALA A 33 -6.10 11.87 17.61
CA ALA A 33 -6.40 12.04 16.19
C ALA A 33 -5.37 11.31 15.30
N SER A 34 -4.07 11.40 15.62
CA SER A 34 -3.04 10.67 14.88
C SER A 34 -3.16 9.16 15.03
N ARG A 35 -3.66 8.64 16.16
CA ARG A 35 -4.00 7.20 16.30
C ARG A 35 -5.21 6.81 15.45
N ALA A 36 -6.23 7.67 15.37
CA ALA A 36 -7.42 7.43 14.56
C ALA A 36 -7.11 7.44 13.05
N TYR A 37 -6.31 8.39 12.57
CA TYR A 37 -5.86 8.46 11.17
C TYR A 37 -4.63 7.58 10.87
N GLY A 38 -3.95 7.08 11.90
CA GLY A 38 -2.85 6.13 11.79
C GLY A 38 -3.29 4.67 11.86
N ALA A 39 -4.60 4.40 11.82
CA ALA A 39 -5.10 3.04 11.72
C ALA A 39 -4.70 2.44 10.37
N ALA A 40 -4.11 1.24 10.38
CA ALA A 40 -3.61 0.57 9.18
C ALA A 40 -4.70 0.23 8.16
N HIS A 41 -5.96 0.12 8.62
CA HIS A 41 -7.13 -0.15 7.80
C HIS A 41 -8.23 0.86 8.13
N ALA A 42 -9.02 1.23 7.13
CA ALA A 42 -10.14 2.16 7.32
C ALA A 42 -11.28 1.51 8.11
N HIS A 43 -11.47 0.19 7.93
CA HIS A 43 -12.49 -0.58 8.63
C HIS A 43 -11.90 -1.89 9.21
N PRO A 44 -12.30 -2.34 10.41
CA PRO A 44 -11.80 -3.58 10.99
C PRO A 44 -12.02 -4.83 10.10
N ILE A 45 -13.10 -4.85 9.32
CA ILE A 45 -13.37 -5.94 8.35
C ILE A 45 -12.35 -6.00 7.22
N GLU A 46 -11.78 -4.86 6.85
CA GLU A 46 -10.85 -4.78 5.72
C GLU A 46 -9.58 -5.59 6.03
N ALA A 47 -9.09 -5.50 7.27
CA ALA A 47 -7.99 -6.33 7.75
C ALA A 47 -8.30 -7.83 7.61
N ILE A 48 -9.51 -8.24 8.04
CA ILE A 48 -9.95 -9.64 7.99
C ILE A 48 -10.07 -10.12 6.54
N GLN A 49 -10.56 -9.28 5.64
CA GLN A 49 -10.71 -9.60 4.22
C GLN A 49 -9.35 -9.75 3.53
N GLN A 50 -8.39 -8.87 3.83
CA GLN A 50 -7.04 -8.95 3.27
C GLN A 50 -6.30 -10.22 3.70
N ASP A 51 -6.48 -10.65 4.96
CA ASP A 51 -5.83 -11.85 5.52
C ASP A 51 -6.63 -13.15 5.33
N TRP A 52 -7.81 -13.09 4.68
CA TRP A 52 -8.74 -14.20 4.61
C TRP A 52 -8.11 -15.46 4.00
N LEU A 53 -7.49 -15.34 2.82
CA LEU A 53 -6.88 -16.47 2.11
C LEU A 53 -5.77 -17.12 2.94
N ARG A 54 -4.91 -16.30 3.54
CA ARG A 54 -3.82 -16.77 4.40
C ARG A 54 -4.37 -17.55 5.59
N THR A 55 -5.38 -17.00 6.26
CA THR A 55 -6.01 -17.62 7.42
C THR A 55 -6.68 -18.95 7.06
N GLN A 56 -7.33 -19.03 5.90
CA GLN A 56 -7.93 -20.28 5.40
C GLN A 56 -6.86 -21.35 5.15
N LEU A 57 -5.76 -20.99 4.47
CA LEU A 57 -4.65 -21.91 4.21
C LEU A 57 -3.98 -22.40 5.50
N GLU A 58 -3.73 -21.50 6.46
CA GLU A 58 -3.16 -21.86 7.77
C GLU A 58 -4.09 -22.82 8.53
N THR A 59 -5.39 -22.56 8.53
CA THR A 59 -6.40 -23.43 9.16
C THR A 59 -6.44 -24.82 8.50
N LYS A 60 -6.41 -24.88 7.17
CA LYS A 60 -6.34 -26.14 6.40
C LYS A 60 -5.08 -26.93 6.73
N HIS A 61 -3.91 -26.30 6.73
CA HIS A 61 -2.65 -26.96 7.07
C HIS A 61 -2.60 -27.44 8.52
N PHE A 62 -3.17 -26.67 9.46
CA PHE A 62 -3.31 -27.09 10.85
C PHE A 62 -4.14 -28.37 10.96
N LEU A 63 -5.33 -28.40 10.33
CA LEU A 63 -6.19 -29.59 10.32
C LEU A 63 -5.49 -30.80 9.71
N MET A 64 -4.81 -30.61 8.58
CA MET A 64 -4.02 -31.65 7.92
C MET A 64 -2.93 -32.20 8.82
N SER A 65 -2.23 -31.34 9.55
CA SER A 65 -1.23 -31.76 10.52
C SER A 65 -1.84 -32.58 11.65
N SER A 66 -3.05 -32.25 12.10
CA SER A 66 -3.74 -33.00 13.15
C SER A 66 -4.19 -34.39 12.69
N VAL A 67 -4.65 -34.54 11.44
CA VAL A 67 -5.19 -35.79 10.91
C VAL A 67 -4.09 -36.71 10.37
N TYR A 68 -3.19 -36.16 9.55
CA TYR A 68 -2.19 -36.92 8.80
C TYR A 68 -0.77 -36.78 9.36
N GLY A 69 -0.55 -35.86 10.31
CA GLY A 69 0.77 -35.55 10.87
C GLY A 69 1.48 -34.41 10.14
N SER A 70 2.61 -33.97 10.70
CA SER A 70 3.31 -32.74 10.29
C SER A 70 3.96 -32.78 8.90
N HIS A 71 4.18 -33.97 8.33
CA HIS A 71 4.84 -34.13 7.04
C HIS A 71 3.99 -33.66 5.85
N LEU A 72 2.67 -33.82 5.93
CA LEU A 72 1.75 -33.46 4.86
C LEU A 72 1.72 -31.94 4.56
N PRO A 73 1.52 -31.05 5.55
CA PRO A 73 1.57 -29.61 5.28
C PRO A 73 2.98 -29.14 4.85
N MET A 74 4.05 -29.80 5.31
CA MET A 74 5.41 -29.51 4.83
C MET A 74 5.57 -29.80 3.33
N ALA A 75 5.10 -30.97 2.87
CA ALA A 75 5.11 -31.32 1.45
C ALA A 75 4.30 -30.33 0.61
N MET A 76 3.09 -29.98 1.07
CA MET A 76 2.25 -28.99 0.37
C MET A 76 2.93 -27.63 0.27
N ARG A 77 3.58 -27.17 1.35
CA ARG A 77 4.32 -25.91 1.33
C ARG A 77 5.48 -25.95 0.33
N MET A 78 6.22 -27.06 0.26
CA MET A 78 7.30 -27.24 -0.71
C MET A 78 6.79 -27.19 -2.16
N GLU A 79 5.65 -27.81 -2.43
CA GLU A 79 5.01 -27.75 -3.76
C GLU A 79 4.58 -26.33 -4.12
N MET A 80 3.94 -25.61 -3.20
CA MET A 80 3.55 -24.21 -3.39
C MET A 80 4.76 -23.31 -3.67
N GLU A 81 5.85 -23.45 -2.91
CA GLU A 81 7.08 -22.68 -3.12
C GLU A 81 7.74 -23.01 -4.47
N THR A 82 7.63 -24.25 -4.93
CA THR A 82 8.13 -24.68 -6.24
C THR A 82 7.32 -24.04 -7.37
N LEU A 83 5.98 -24.09 -7.27
CA LEU A 83 5.09 -23.50 -8.26
C LEU A 83 5.15 -21.97 -8.28
N ALA A 84 5.41 -21.33 -7.13
CA ALA A 84 5.57 -19.88 -7.04
C ALA A 84 6.79 -19.35 -7.80
N LYS A 85 7.83 -20.18 -7.96
CA LYS A 85 9.08 -19.82 -8.66
C LYS A 85 8.94 -19.89 -10.18
N VAL A 86 7.96 -20.62 -10.71
CA VAL A 86 7.74 -20.76 -12.15
C VAL A 86 7.24 -19.42 -12.70
N GLN A 87 8.05 -18.76 -13.54
CA GLN A 87 7.73 -17.46 -14.12
C GLN A 87 8.12 -17.41 -15.59
N ARG A 88 7.40 -16.57 -16.35
CA ARG A 88 7.72 -16.26 -17.75
C ARG A 88 8.90 -15.28 -17.83
N LEU A 89 9.28 -14.91 -19.05
CA LEU A 89 10.25 -13.84 -19.30
C LEU A 89 9.84 -12.55 -18.55
N PRO A 90 10.82 -11.76 -18.07
CA PRO A 90 10.53 -10.49 -17.42
C PRO A 90 9.77 -9.55 -18.36
N GLY A 91 8.78 -8.83 -17.81
CA GLY A 91 7.90 -7.93 -18.56
C GLY A 91 6.54 -8.53 -18.91
N LEU A 92 6.40 -9.86 -18.87
CA LEU A 92 5.10 -10.52 -19.02
C LEU A 92 4.64 -11.11 -17.68
N PRO A 93 3.44 -10.79 -17.18
CA PRO A 93 2.92 -11.41 -15.97
C PRO A 93 2.76 -12.93 -16.16
N SER A 94 3.10 -13.69 -15.12
CA SER A 94 2.90 -15.14 -15.08
C SER A 94 1.63 -15.45 -14.31
N SER A 95 0.64 -16.02 -15.00
CA SER A 95 -0.52 -16.66 -14.39
C SER A 95 -0.05 -17.98 -13.75
N ARG A 96 0.06 -18.03 -12.43
CA ARG A 96 0.63 -19.17 -11.68
C ARG A 96 -0.46 -20.22 -11.45
N VAL A 97 -1.06 -20.70 -12.54
CA VAL A 97 -2.27 -21.54 -12.50
C VAL A 97 -2.12 -22.76 -11.58
N GLY A 98 -0.97 -23.45 -11.63
CA GLY A 98 -0.73 -24.59 -10.73
C GLY A 98 -0.74 -24.21 -9.24
N LEU A 99 -0.22 -23.02 -8.90
CA LEU A 99 -0.27 -22.50 -7.53
C LEU A 99 -1.70 -22.15 -7.13
N GLU A 100 -2.47 -21.55 -8.04
CA GLU A 100 -3.87 -21.21 -7.85
C GLU A 100 -4.74 -22.45 -7.61
N CYS A 101 -4.51 -23.54 -8.36
CA CYS A 101 -5.16 -24.83 -8.11
C CYS A 101 -4.82 -25.42 -6.74
N LEU A 102 -3.56 -25.35 -6.29
CA LEU A 102 -3.21 -25.85 -4.94
C LEU A 102 -3.85 -25.03 -3.82
N MET A 103 -4.02 -23.72 -4.04
CA MET A 103 -4.70 -22.81 -3.13
C MET A 103 -6.23 -22.93 -3.20
N GLY A 104 -6.78 -23.52 -4.25
CA GLY A 104 -8.22 -23.62 -4.51
C GLY A 104 -8.86 -22.31 -4.94
N ARG A 105 -8.08 -21.42 -5.58
CA ARG A 105 -8.60 -20.14 -6.12
C ARG A 105 -9.17 -20.28 -7.53
N ASP A 106 -8.86 -21.35 -8.25
CA ASP A 106 -9.30 -21.62 -9.60
C ASP A 106 -10.82 -21.91 -9.73
N GLU A 107 -11.46 -22.29 -8.63
CA GLU A 107 -12.90 -22.53 -8.57
C GLU A 107 -13.72 -21.25 -8.25
N THR A 108 -13.05 -20.18 -7.83
CA THR A 108 -13.66 -18.93 -7.37
C THR A 108 -13.31 -17.78 -8.31
N ILE A 109 -14.21 -16.80 -8.46
CA ILE A 109 -13.98 -15.61 -9.29
C ILE A 109 -13.89 -14.40 -8.36
N ASP A 110 -12.76 -13.68 -8.42
CA ASP A 110 -12.50 -12.48 -7.64
C ASP A 110 -12.81 -11.20 -8.45
N PHE A 111 -12.84 -10.05 -7.78
CA PHE A 111 -13.09 -8.75 -8.43
C PHE A 111 -12.05 -8.42 -9.52
N GLU A 112 -10.83 -8.88 -9.35
CA GLU A 112 -9.70 -8.69 -10.27
C GLU A 112 -9.98 -9.36 -11.62
N ASP A 113 -10.64 -10.53 -11.61
CA ASP A 113 -10.97 -11.29 -12.83
C ASP A 113 -12.06 -10.59 -13.65
N PHE A 114 -12.97 -9.86 -13.00
CA PHE A 114 -14.06 -9.15 -13.66
C PHE A 114 -13.66 -7.75 -14.14
N LEU A 115 -12.91 -7.00 -13.33
CA LEU A 115 -12.53 -5.61 -13.62
C LEU A 115 -11.21 -5.50 -14.40
N GLY A 116 -10.41 -6.57 -14.43
CA GLY A 116 -9.09 -6.61 -15.03
C GLY A 116 -8.04 -5.91 -14.18
N LEU A 117 -6.81 -6.42 -14.24
CA LEU A 117 -5.67 -5.76 -13.61
C LEU A 117 -5.08 -4.71 -14.57
N PRO A 118 -4.49 -3.62 -14.06
CA PRO A 118 -3.75 -2.68 -14.91
C PRO A 118 -2.58 -3.36 -15.64
N GLN A 119 -2.15 -4.54 -15.17
CA GLN A 119 -1.11 -5.38 -15.76
C GLN A 119 -1.56 -6.09 -17.04
N ASP A 120 -2.87 -6.31 -17.20
CA ASP A 120 -3.47 -6.96 -18.38
C ASP A 120 -3.94 -5.95 -19.44
N SER A 121 -3.74 -4.66 -19.16
CA SER A 121 -4.00 -3.60 -20.13
C SER A 121 -3.08 -3.74 -21.34
N GLU A 122 -3.58 -3.39 -22.52
CA GLU A 122 -2.85 -3.35 -23.80
C GLU A 122 -1.73 -2.29 -23.76
N GLN A 123 -0.66 -2.58 -23.04
CA GLN A 123 0.55 -1.77 -22.99
C GLN A 123 1.53 -2.25 -24.06
N GLU A 124 2.22 -1.28 -24.66
CA GLU A 124 3.28 -1.55 -25.64
C GLU A 124 4.25 -2.61 -25.09
N PRO A 125 4.56 -3.65 -25.89
CA PRO A 125 5.42 -4.74 -25.45
C PRO A 125 6.79 -4.18 -25.05
N VAL A 126 7.12 -4.29 -23.77
CA VAL A 126 8.43 -3.88 -23.25
C VAL A 126 9.50 -4.82 -23.83
N ASP A 127 10.67 -4.27 -24.19
CA ASP A 127 11.80 -5.09 -24.65
C ASP A 127 12.22 -6.09 -23.55
N GLN A 128 11.81 -7.35 -23.72
CA GLN A 128 12.02 -8.44 -22.76
C GLN A 128 13.50 -8.76 -22.56
N ARG A 129 14.32 -8.58 -23.61
CA ARG A 129 15.76 -8.83 -23.54
C ARG A 129 16.42 -7.83 -22.60
N PHE A 130 16.13 -6.54 -22.78
CA PHE A 130 16.64 -5.47 -21.91
C PHE A 130 16.29 -5.73 -20.43
N LEU A 131 15.04 -6.10 -20.14
CA LEU A 131 14.61 -6.41 -18.77
C LEU A 131 15.29 -7.67 -18.19
N LEU A 132 15.55 -8.68 -19.02
CA LEU A 132 16.28 -9.89 -18.62
C LEU A 132 17.74 -9.56 -18.29
N GLU A 133 18.39 -8.78 -19.14
CA GLU A 133 19.77 -8.33 -18.91
C GLU A 133 19.86 -7.46 -17.66
N GLN A 134 18.85 -6.63 -17.38
CA GLN A 134 18.75 -5.85 -16.13
C GLN A 134 18.56 -6.76 -14.90
N ARG A 135 17.63 -7.72 -14.95
CA ARG A 135 17.36 -8.69 -13.87
C ARG A 135 18.62 -9.50 -13.53
N HIS A 136 19.37 -9.90 -14.55
CA HIS A 136 20.59 -10.71 -14.41
C HIS A 136 21.86 -9.87 -14.22
N ASN A 137 21.76 -8.56 -14.05
CA ASN A 137 22.90 -7.64 -13.88
C ASN A 137 23.95 -7.75 -15.01
N LEU A 138 23.52 -8.09 -16.23
CA LEU A 138 24.38 -8.21 -17.41
C LEU A 138 24.57 -6.87 -18.13
N LEU A 139 23.65 -5.93 -17.93
CA LEU A 139 23.83 -4.57 -18.43
C LEU A 139 25.00 -3.91 -17.67
N PRO A 140 25.89 -3.19 -18.37
CA PRO A 140 26.86 -2.35 -17.69
C PRO A 140 26.10 -1.42 -16.74
N ASN A 141 26.68 -1.12 -15.57
CA ASN A 141 26.12 -0.14 -14.63
C ASN A 141 26.25 1.28 -15.23
N VAL A 142 25.54 1.51 -16.32
CA VAL A 142 25.32 2.82 -16.92
C VAL A 142 24.23 3.45 -16.07
N GLY A 143 24.65 4.28 -15.12
CA GLY A 143 23.72 5.13 -14.41
C GLY A 143 22.83 5.84 -15.43
N ARG A 144 21.54 5.49 -15.43
CA ARG A 144 20.51 6.10 -16.29
C ARG A 144 20.82 6.05 -17.80
N CYS A 145 20.75 4.89 -18.43
CA CYS A 145 20.31 4.86 -19.83
C CYS A 145 18.78 4.94 -19.83
N ALA A 146 18.26 6.08 -20.27
CA ALA A 146 16.84 6.41 -20.30
C ALA A 146 16.06 5.46 -21.23
N PRO A 147 14.93 4.87 -20.80
CA PRO A 147 14.01 4.23 -21.71
C PRO A 147 13.04 5.28 -22.25
N ASN A 148 13.46 6.02 -23.27
CA ASN A 148 12.62 6.50 -24.38
C ASN A 148 13.31 7.61 -25.19
N ALA A 149 13.74 7.29 -26.41
CA ALA A 149 13.70 8.28 -27.47
C ALA A 149 12.22 8.58 -27.75
N ASN A 150 11.70 9.64 -27.11
CA ASN A 150 10.39 10.29 -27.34
C ASN A 150 9.12 9.43 -27.26
N LEU A 151 8.50 9.38 -26.08
CA LEU A 151 7.02 9.40 -25.95
C LEU A 151 6.63 10.23 -24.72
N GLY A 152 5.99 11.38 -24.94
CA GLY A 152 5.16 12.09 -23.97
C GLY A 152 5.87 12.79 -22.80
N VAL A 153 6.14 14.09 -22.96
CA VAL A 153 6.33 15.00 -21.83
C VAL A 153 5.02 15.07 -21.03
N SER A 154 5.00 14.49 -19.83
CA SER A 154 4.13 14.95 -18.75
C SER A 154 5.01 15.37 -17.57
N ARG A 155 4.99 16.66 -17.27
CA ARG A 155 5.79 17.29 -16.22
C ARG A 155 5.40 16.70 -14.87
N GLY A 156 6.37 16.21 -14.13
CA GLY A 156 6.18 15.69 -12.78
C GLY A 156 5.60 16.74 -11.83
N VAL A 157 4.58 16.34 -11.07
CA VAL A 157 4.30 16.92 -9.75
C VAL A 157 5.37 16.37 -8.82
N SER A 158 6.16 17.28 -8.25
CA SER A 158 7.20 17.01 -7.27
C SER A 158 6.61 16.68 -5.90
N GLN A 159 6.98 15.55 -5.29
CA GLN A 159 7.20 15.49 -3.83
C GLN A 159 8.32 14.47 -3.46
N PRO A 160 9.08 14.74 -2.38
CA PRO A 160 10.44 14.24 -2.23
C PRO A 160 10.59 13.01 -1.33
N ARG A 161 11.73 12.35 -1.54
CA ARG A 161 12.48 11.47 -0.62
C ARG A 161 11.93 11.39 0.81
N ASN A 162 11.41 10.21 1.15
CA ASN A 162 11.56 9.60 2.47
C ASN A 162 11.75 8.09 2.27
N GLN A 163 13.01 7.70 2.11
CA GLN A 163 13.43 6.32 2.25
C GLN A 163 14.28 6.25 3.52
N ALA A 164 13.70 5.73 4.59
CA ALA A 164 14.43 5.26 5.75
C ALA A 164 13.62 4.13 6.38
N MET A 165 14.21 2.92 6.33
CA MET A 165 13.90 1.73 7.16
C MET A 165 12.53 1.10 6.86
N VAL A 166 12.47 -0.13 6.35
CA VAL A 166 12.63 -1.36 7.15
C VAL A 166 13.36 -2.42 6.33
N LYS A 167 14.53 -2.83 6.80
CA LYS A 167 15.06 -4.17 6.61
C LYS A 167 14.75 -4.93 7.90
N ASP A 168 14.42 -6.20 7.73
CA ASP A 168 14.33 -7.23 8.76
C ASP A 168 13.06 -7.16 9.62
N LEU A 169 12.04 -7.94 9.21
CA LEU A 169 11.33 -8.97 9.98
C LEU A 169 10.50 -9.84 9.01
#